data_AF-A0A167P1F3-F1
#
_entry.id   AF-A0A167P1F3-F1
#
_cell.length_a   1.000
_cell.length_b   1.000
_cell.length_c   1.000
_cell.angle_alpha   90.00
_cell.angle_beta   90.00
_cell.angle_gamma   90.00
#
_symmetry.space_group_name_H-M   'P 1'
#
loop_
_entity.id
_entity.type
_entity.pdbx_description
1 polymer ?
#
loop_
_entity_poly.entity_id
_entity_poly.type
_entity_poly.pdbx_seq_one_letter_code
_entity_poly.pdbx_strand_id
1 'polypeptide(L)'
;MPPKPSQSQQRDPSMAGVITVAVLVFAVFAGAWVTWLGPLLQRFGMVPWRYAESFNNGRCKRIEGLEACEKIIWHNPSSTLYLACSSLESRIAWTPAMDHLDSSKRSASDALFTYSPLTNAVTELSITGYPFPGMGMSMHGFSLVPSADDPDTLWAYVVNHRVPREGGARDKGADSVVEVLRLKAGSDEAEWVRTLEDGGKVLSTPNDVLGGPTGEWVYFTNEYRAKLGLARTGARLGLPVGAGYLGFCTTSGCQVAAPDVPGPNGIARGKDGKVWVSASFIGEVRAYEEEELGRLREVDRVLLDRYEDNVSVDENGDVFVATFPRATDFKHMYESGGRGLSPSTVHRVFLNRTAVQDPGAKSKYAAELFFADDGREASGVTTVEHWPGGRTLFVHGLIAKHLLVCTF
;
A
#
# COMPACT_ATOMS: atom_id res chain seq x y z
N MET A 1 79.82 21.88 7.94
CA MET A 1 78.85 21.34 6.96
C MET A 1 77.82 20.51 7.71
N PRO A 2 76.52 20.85 7.68
CA PRO A 2 75.49 20.02 8.31
C PRO A 2 75.25 18.75 7.48
N PRO A 3 74.87 17.61 8.09
CA PRO A 3 74.55 16.40 7.34
C PRO A 3 73.24 16.59 6.57
N LYS A 4 73.21 16.15 5.31
CA LYS A 4 71.98 16.13 4.49
C LYS A 4 70.91 15.27 5.19
N PRO A 5 69.63 15.68 5.17
CA PRO A 5 68.55 14.86 5.70
C PRO A 5 68.45 13.57 4.86
N SER A 6 68.36 12.43 5.54
CA SER A 6 68.17 11.13 4.91
C SER A 6 66.87 11.14 4.11
N GLN A 7 66.95 10.86 2.81
CA GLN A 7 65.76 10.63 1.99
C GLN A 7 64.98 9.46 2.60
N SER A 8 63.75 9.74 3.05
CA SER A 8 62.82 8.70 3.46
C SER A 8 62.56 7.78 2.28
N GLN A 9 63.08 6.56 2.35
CA GLN A 9 62.88 5.54 1.32
C GLN A 9 61.39 5.18 1.32
N GLN A 10 60.66 5.74 0.36
CA GLN A 10 59.25 5.45 0.14
C GLN A 10 59.18 3.98 -0.31
N ARG A 11 58.78 3.08 0.61
CA ARG A 11 58.63 1.66 0.29
C ARG A 11 57.43 1.51 -0.63
N ASP A 12 57.69 1.16 -1.88
CA ASP A 12 56.63 0.78 -2.80
C ASP A 12 55.82 -0.38 -2.20
N PRO A 13 54.48 -0.34 -2.30
CA PRO A 13 53.65 -1.40 -1.77
C PRO A 13 54.02 -2.72 -2.44
N SER A 14 54.34 -3.74 -1.63
CA SER A 14 54.63 -5.07 -2.16
C SER A 14 53.46 -5.56 -3.00
N MET A 15 53.75 -6.25 -4.11
CA MET A 15 52.73 -6.81 -5.00
C MET A 15 51.73 -7.71 -4.25
N ALA A 16 52.21 -8.46 -3.26
CA ALA A 16 51.37 -9.25 -2.36
C ALA A 16 50.41 -8.38 -1.54
N GLY A 17 50.88 -7.25 -1.00
CA GLY A 17 50.04 -6.28 -0.28
C GLY A 17 48.97 -5.65 -1.17
N VAL A 18 49.31 -5.30 -2.42
CA VAL A 18 48.33 -4.79 -3.40
C VAL A 18 47.26 -5.83 -3.71
N ILE A 19 47.66 -7.10 -3.92
CA ILE A 19 46.73 -8.20 -4.18
C ILE A 19 45.82 -8.45 -2.96
N THR A 20 46.35 -8.47 -1.74
CA THR A 20 45.54 -8.66 -0.53
C THR A 20 44.51 -7.55 -0.35
N VAL A 21 44.89 -6.28 -0.55
CA VAL A 21 43.96 -5.16 -0.48
C VAL A 21 42.88 -5.26 -1.57
N ALA A 22 43.26 -5.61 -2.81
CA ALA A 22 42.31 -5.79 -3.89
C ALA A 22 41.30 -6.92 -3.61
N VAL A 23 41.76 -8.05 -3.06
CA VAL A 23 40.90 -9.18 -2.67
C VAL A 23 39.95 -8.78 -1.54
N LEU A 24 40.42 -8.05 -0.53
CA LEU A 24 39.57 -7.57 0.57
C LEU A 24 38.52 -6.59 0.08
N VAL A 25 38.91 -5.64 -0.77
CA VAL A 25 37.97 -4.68 -1.38
C VAL A 25 36.94 -5.43 -2.23
N PHE A 26 37.37 -6.38 -3.06
CA PHE A 26 36.45 -7.21 -3.84
C PHE A 26 35.51 -8.03 -2.96
N ALA A 27 36.02 -8.65 -1.89
CA ALA A 27 35.21 -9.43 -0.94
C ALA A 27 34.17 -8.56 -0.22
N VAL A 28 34.53 -7.33 0.17
CA VAL A 28 33.60 -6.36 0.75
C VAL A 28 32.52 -5.96 -0.26
N PHE A 29 32.91 -5.64 -1.51
CA PHE A 29 31.95 -5.32 -2.57
C PHE A 29 31.04 -6.50 -2.92
N ALA A 30 31.59 -7.71 -3.02
CA ALA A 30 30.83 -8.92 -3.28
C ALA A 30 29.86 -9.23 -2.12
N GLY A 31 30.32 -9.07 -0.88
CA GLY A 31 29.48 -9.14 0.31
C GLY A 31 28.33 -8.15 0.25
N ALA A 32 28.62 -6.86 0.04
CA ALA A 32 27.62 -5.80 -0.08
C ALA A 32 26.66 -6.02 -1.26
N TRP A 33 27.16 -6.55 -2.39
CA TRP A 33 26.35 -6.92 -3.54
C TRP A 33 25.34 -8.01 -3.19
N VAL A 34 25.79 -9.09 -2.57
CA VAL A 34 24.94 -10.24 -2.23
C VAL A 34 23.95 -9.90 -1.11
N THR A 35 24.38 -9.16 -0.08
CA THR A 35 23.55 -8.93 1.11
C THR A 35 22.65 -7.70 1.03
N TRP A 36 22.98 -6.72 0.18
CA TRP A 36 22.27 -5.43 0.15
C TRP A 36 21.90 -4.98 -1.25
N LEU A 37 22.88 -4.71 -2.13
CA LEU A 37 22.60 -4.06 -3.41
C LEU A 37 21.82 -4.96 -4.38
N GLY A 38 22.16 -6.23 -4.50
CA GLY A 38 21.47 -7.20 -5.35
C GLY A 38 19.99 -7.38 -4.98
N PRO A 39 19.67 -7.73 -3.72
CA PRO A 39 18.30 -7.80 -3.23
C PRO A 39 17.53 -6.49 -3.42
N LEU A 40 18.17 -5.34 -3.19
CA LEU A 40 17.57 -4.03 -3.39
C LEU A 40 17.19 -3.81 -4.87
N LEU A 41 18.12 -4.05 -5.81
CA LEU A 41 17.86 -3.92 -7.25
C LEU A 41 16.76 -4.87 -7.71
N GLN A 42 16.74 -6.12 -7.20
CA GLN A 42 15.71 -7.10 -7.50
C GLN A 42 14.33 -6.63 -7.02
N ARG A 43 14.24 -6.06 -5.82
CA ARG A 43 13.00 -5.54 -5.23
C ARG A 43 12.43 -4.37 -6.03
N PHE A 44 13.29 -3.44 -6.46
CA PHE A 44 12.88 -2.31 -7.33
C PHE A 44 12.57 -2.73 -8.78
N GLY A 45 12.75 -4.00 -9.12
CA GLY A 45 12.52 -4.52 -10.47
C GLY A 45 13.57 -4.04 -11.49
N MET A 46 14.77 -3.69 -11.03
CA MET A 46 15.92 -3.33 -11.87
C MET A 46 16.65 -4.58 -12.38
N VAL A 47 15.91 -5.61 -12.77
CA VAL A 47 16.44 -6.86 -13.31
C VAL A 47 15.64 -7.32 -14.54
N PRO A 48 16.28 -7.87 -15.60
CA PRO A 48 15.63 -8.15 -16.88
C PRO A 48 14.47 -9.15 -16.84
N TRP A 49 14.43 -10.06 -15.86
CA TRP A 49 13.42 -11.13 -15.76
C TRP A 49 12.15 -10.75 -15.01
N ARG A 50 11.96 -9.48 -14.66
CA ARG A 50 10.74 -8.98 -13.98
C ARG A 50 9.57 -8.71 -14.94
N TYR A 51 9.77 -8.89 -16.24
CA TYR A 51 8.67 -8.98 -17.19
C TYR A 51 8.01 -10.34 -17.04
N ALA A 52 6.84 -10.37 -16.41
CA ALA A 52 5.94 -11.50 -16.59
C ALA A 52 5.29 -11.37 -17.97
N GLU A 53 5.17 -12.48 -18.71
CA GLU A 53 4.21 -12.51 -19.80
C GLU A 53 2.82 -12.21 -19.24
N SER A 54 2.04 -11.42 -19.98
CA SER A 54 0.67 -11.13 -19.58
C SER A 54 -0.10 -12.41 -19.31
N PHE A 55 -0.80 -12.46 -18.17
CA PHE A 55 -1.44 -13.66 -17.64
C PHE A 55 -2.79 -13.29 -17.00
N ASN A 56 -3.83 -14.08 -17.30
CA ASN A 56 -5.21 -13.84 -16.85
C ASN A 56 -5.77 -12.44 -17.20
N ASN A 57 -5.26 -11.79 -18.26
CA ASN A 57 -5.72 -10.49 -18.75
C ASN A 57 -6.47 -10.56 -20.11
N GLY A 58 -6.75 -11.76 -20.63
CA GLY A 58 -7.27 -11.94 -22.00
C GLY A 58 -8.76 -11.62 -22.20
N ARG A 59 -9.53 -11.45 -21.13
CA ARG A 59 -10.96 -11.11 -21.18
C ARG A 59 -11.28 -10.04 -20.15
N CYS A 60 -10.84 -8.81 -20.44
CA CYS A 60 -11.05 -7.67 -19.58
C CYS A 60 -11.91 -6.59 -20.25
N LYS A 61 -12.68 -5.87 -19.44
CA LYS A 61 -13.47 -4.71 -19.83
C LYS A 61 -13.03 -3.50 -19.01
N ARG A 62 -12.91 -2.35 -19.67
CA ARG A 62 -12.67 -1.06 -19.03
C ARG A 62 -14.01 -0.43 -18.65
N ILE A 63 -14.11 0.03 -17.41
CA ILE A 63 -15.25 0.80 -16.90
C ILE A 63 -14.76 2.24 -16.72
N GLU A 64 -15.22 3.09 -17.62
CA GLU A 64 -14.88 4.51 -17.66
C GLU A 64 -15.63 5.29 -16.57
N GLY A 65 -15.17 6.51 -16.28
CA GLY A 65 -15.76 7.37 -15.24
C GLY A 65 -15.32 7.02 -13.82
N LEU A 66 -14.41 6.06 -13.67
CA LEU A 66 -13.77 5.67 -12.43
C LEU A 66 -12.26 5.87 -12.61
N GLU A 67 -11.77 7.04 -12.22
CA GLU A 67 -10.34 7.34 -12.27
C GLU A 67 -9.73 7.41 -10.87
N ALA A 68 -8.43 7.10 -10.80
CA ALA A 68 -7.58 7.36 -9.63
C ALA A 68 -8.10 6.75 -8.31
N CYS A 69 -8.81 5.63 -8.39
CA CYS A 69 -9.26 4.86 -7.24
C CYS A 69 -8.13 3.98 -6.72
N GLU A 70 -7.47 4.42 -5.65
CA GLU A 70 -6.31 3.74 -5.08
C GLU A 70 -6.69 2.43 -4.38
N LYS A 71 -7.88 2.42 -3.76
CA LYS A 71 -8.48 1.28 -3.07
C LYS A 71 -9.88 0.99 -3.62
N ILE A 72 -10.21 -0.30 -3.70
CA ILE A 72 -11.56 -0.82 -4.00
C ILE A 72 -11.87 -1.94 -3.02
N ILE A 73 -13.16 -2.19 -2.75
CA ILE A 73 -13.62 -3.26 -1.85
C ILE A 73 -14.84 -3.97 -2.45
N TRP A 74 -14.79 -5.29 -2.54
CA TRP A 74 -15.93 -6.10 -2.96
C TRP A 74 -16.84 -6.42 -1.77
N HIS A 75 -18.08 -5.93 -1.82
CA HIS A 75 -19.11 -6.28 -0.84
C HIS A 75 -19.97 -7.43 -1.37
N ASN A 76 -19.61 -8.65 -0.96
CA ASN A 76 -20.26 -9.88 -1.44
C ASN A 76 -21.79 -9.89 -1.22
N PRO A 77 -22.33 -9.54 -0.03
CA PRO A 77 -23.78 -9.60 0.22
C PRO A 77 -24.63 -8.79 -0.78
N SER A 78 -24.15 -7.62 -1.20
CA SER A 78 -24.86 -6.77 -2.18
C SER A 78 -24.33 -6.93 -3.61
N SER A 79 -23.37 -7.82 -3.85
CA SER A 79 -22.69 -7.98 -5.15
C SER A 79 -22.25 -6.64 -5.76
N THR A 80 -21.68 -5.78 -4.93
CA THR A 80 -21.33 -4.40 -5.27
C THR A 80 -19.87 -4.14 -4.95
N LEU A 81 -19.14 -3.56 -5.90
CA LEU A 81 -17.79 -3.06 -5.68
C LEU A 81 -17.89 -1.60 -5.21
N TYR A 82 -17.22 -1.26 -4.12
CA TYR A 82 -17.07 0.10 -3.61
C TYR A 82 -15.67 0.62 -3.95
N LEU A 83 -15.56 1.89 -4.33
CA LEU A 83 -14.31 2.51 -4.78
C LEU A 83 -14.15 3.89 -4.16
N ALA A 84 -12.95 4.25 -3.70
CA ALA A 84 -12.62 5.61 -3.26
C ALA A 84 -11.79 6.29 -4.34
N CYS A 85 -12.42 7.17 -5.12
CA CYS A 85 -11.84 7.72 -6.35
C CYS A 85 -11.52 9.22 -6.22
N SER A 86 -10.61 9.68 -7.06
CA SER A 86 -10.14 11.07 -7.11
C SER A 86 -9.86 11.45 -8.56
N SER A 87 -9.47 12.71 -8.81
CA SER A 87 -8.96 13.07 -10.13
C SER A 87 -7.48 12.72 -10.28
N LEU A 88 -7.06 12.39 -11.50
CA LEU A 88 -5.64 12.15 -11.79
C LEU A 88 -4.76 13.36 -11.46
N GLU A 89 -5.24 14.57 -11.78
CA GLU A 89 -4.51 15.81 -11.48
C GLU A 89 -4.25 15.94 -9.98
N SER A 90 -5.27 15.73 -9.16
CA SER A 90 -5.15 15.80 -7.71
C SER A 90 -4.21 14.71 -7.19
N ARG A 91 -4.34 13.46 -7.64
CA ARG A 91 -3.46 12.36 -7.21
C ARG A 91 -1.99 12.64 -7.50
N ILE A 92 -1.69 13.18 -8.68
CA ILE A 92 -0.31 13.51 -9.05
C ILE A 92 0.23 14.67 -8.21
N ALA A 93 -0.59 15.65 -7.85
CA ALA A 93 -0.12 16.85 -7.15
C ALA A 93 -0.18 16.74 -5.61
N TRP A 94 -1.11 15.94 -5.09
CA TRP A 94 -1.42 15.76 -3.69
C TRP A 94 -1.58 14.27 -3.36
N THR A 95 -0.45 13.62 -3.13
CA THR A 95 -0.40 12.29 -2.49
C THR A 95 0.75 12.31 -1.49
N PRO A 96 0.44 12.52 -0.19
CA PRO A 96 1.46 12.62 0.83
C PRO A 96 2.39 11.41 0.87
N ALA A 97 1.88 10.18 0.65
CA ALA A 97 2.66 8.92 0.55
C ALA A 97 3.79 8.98 -0.49
N MET A 98 3.58 9.71 -1.58
CA MET A 98 4.56 9.90 -2.65
C MET A 98 5.46 11.13 -2.46
N ASP A 99 5.27 11.91 -1.40
CA ASP A 99 5.95 13.19 -1.14
C ASP A 99 5.50 14.33 -2.07
N HIS A 100 4.29 14.21 -2.63
CA HIS A 100 3.65 15.24 -3.45
C HIS A 100 2.63 16.00 -2.58
N LEU A 101 2.92 17.28 -2.31
CA LEU A 101 2.27 18.10 -1.29
C LEU A 101 1.84 19.48 -1.84
N ASP A 102 1.41 19.54 -3.10
CA ASP A 102 0.85 20.76 -3.68
C ASP A 102 -0.61 20.94 -3.24
N SER A 103 -0.80 21.66 -2.14
CA SER A 103 -2.13 21.90 -1.56
C SER A 103 -3.07 22.69 -2.45
N SER A 104 -2.55 23.43 -3.45
CA SER A 104 -3.37 24.21 -4.39
C SER A 104 -4.13 23.34 -5.39
N LYS A 105 -3.66 22.10 -5.59
CA LYS A 105 -4.23 21.13 -6.52
C LYS A 105 -4.92 19.94 -5.84
N ARG A 106 -4.97 19.94 -4.51
CA ARG A 106 -5.71 18.92 -3.77
C ARG A 106 -7.19 18.99 -4.13
N SER A 107 -7.75 17.86 -4.56
CA SER A 107 -9.18 17.70 -4.80
C SER A 107 -10.02 17.92 -3.54
N ALA A 108 -11.15 18.60 -3.73
CA ALA A 108 -12.23 18.72 -2.75
C ALA A 108 -13.47 17.89 -3.16
N SER A 109 -13.36 17.09 -4.22
CA SER A 109 -14.46 16.36 -4.84
C SER A 109 -14.14 14.88 -5.00
N ASP A 110 -13.20 14.34 -4.21
CA ASP A 110 -13.06 12.89 -4.13
C ASP A 110 -14.37 12.32 -3.58
N ALA A 111 -14.76 11.17 -4.13
CA ALA A 111 -16.04 10.56 -3.82
C ALA A 111 -15.91 9.05 -3.71
N LEU A 112 -16.86 8.46 -2.98
CA LEU A 112 -17.09 7.03 -3.00
C LEU A 112 -17.98 6.70 -4.18
N PHE A 113 -17.62 5.67 -4.93
CA PHE A 113 -18.40 5.14 -6.02
C PHE A 113 -18.80 3.70 -5.74
N THR A 114 -19.89 3.26 -6.35
CA THR A 114 -20.24 1.85 -6.46
C THR A 114 -20.24 1.41 -7.91
N TYR A 115 -19.89 0.14 -8.13
CA TYR A 115 -20.02 -0.54 -9.41
C TYR A 115 -20.71 -1.89 -9.22
N SER A 116 -21.75 -2.14 -10.01
CA SER A 116 -22.38 -3.46 -10.08
C SER A 116 -21.99 -4.17 -11.38
N PRO A 117 -21.30 -5.33 -11.32
CA PRO A 117 -20.99 -6.11 -12.51
C PRO A 117 -22.24 -6.73 -13.15
N LEU A 118 -23.36 -6.83 -12.42
CA LEU A 118 -24.61 -7.43 -12.88
C LEU A 118 -25.41 -6.48 -13.79
N THR A 119 -25.48 -5.20 -13.42
CA THR A 119 -26.22 -4.17 -14.17
C THR A 119 -25.30 -3.27 -14.99
N ASN A 120 -23.99 -3.37 -14.76
CA ASN A 120 -22.97 -2.47 -15.27
C ASN A 120 -23.21 -0.99 -14.89
N ALA A 121 -23.90 -0.76 -13.77
CA ALA A 121 -24.17 0.57 -13.24
C ALA A 121 -22.99 1.07 -12.40
N VAL A 122 -22.69 2.37 -12.57
CA VAL A 122 -21.78 3.14 -11.70
C VAL A 122 -22.63 4.19 -10.99
N THR A 123 -22.46 4.32 -9.67
CA THR A 123 -23.18 5.29 -8.86
C THR A 123 -22.20 6.02 -7.95
N GLU A 124 -22.18 7.34 -8.02
CA GLU A 124 -21.47 8.20 -7.08
C GLU A 124 -22.29 8.35 -5.80
N LEU A 125 -21.67 8.21 -4.63
CA LEU A 125 -22.33 8.37 -3.34
C LEU A 125 -22.27 9.83 -2.89
N SER A 126 -23.43 10.38 -2.53
CA SER A 126 -23.54 11.71 -1.92
C SER A 126 -23.14 11.64 -0.44
N ILE A 127 -22.12 12.43 -0.05
CA ILE A 127 -21.67 12.52 1.33
C ILE A 127 -22.42 13.64 2.05
N THR A 128 -23.17 13.30 3.09
CA THR A 128 -23.96 14.24 3.89
C THR A 128 -23.33 14.46 5.27
N GLY A 129 -23.64 15.59 5.91
CA GLY A 129 -23.24 15.87 7.30
C GLY A 129 -21.76 16.23 7.54
N TYR A 130 -20.90 16.24 6.51
CA TYR A 130 -19.48 16.58 6.68
C TYR A 130 -19.30 18.04 7.15
N PRO A 131 -18.59 18.30 8.27
CA PRO A 131 -18.58 19.61 8.93
C PRO A 131 -17.66 20.64 8.26
N PHE A 132 -16.92 20.26 7.20
CA PHE A 132 -16.02 21.14 6.47
C PHE A 132 -16.48 21.34 5.01
N PRO A 133 -17.64 21.98 4.80
CA PRO A 133 -18.19 22.20 3.47
C PRO A 133 -17.20 22.97 2.58
N GLY A 134 -17.07 22.55 1.32
CA GLY A 134 -16.14 23.14 0.35
C GLY A 134 -14.68 22.69 0.50
N MET A 135 -14.29 22.06 1.61
CA MET A 135 -12.97 21.42 1.73
C MET A 135 -12.97 20.00 1.15
N GLY A 136 -14.10 19.29 1.25
CA GLY A 136 -14.21 17.90 0.81
C GLY A 136 -13.25 16.95 1.54
N MET A 137 -13.13 15.74 0.99
CA MET A 137 -12.16 14.74 1.43
C MET A 137 -11.12 14.54 0.33
N SER A 138 -9.87 14.27 0.71
CA SER A 138 -8.85 13.74 -0.20
C SER A 138 -8.63 12.28 0.17
N MET A 139 -9.38 11.39 -0.46
CA MET A 139 -9.54 10.00 -0.05
C MET A 139 -8.33 9.17 -0.46
N HIS A 140 -7.92 8.19 0.34
CA HIS A 140 -6.85 7.24 0.00
C HIS A 140 -7.34 5.81 0.23
N GLY A 141 -6.69 5.03 1.10
CA GLY A 141 -7.22 3.75 1.54
C GLY A 141 -8.51 3.90 2.35
N PHE A 142 -9.34 2.87 2.32
CA PHE A 142 -10.58 2.82 3.08
C PHE A 142 -10.94 1.39 3.43
N SER A 143 -11.83 1.23 4.41
CA SER A 143 -12.44 -0.05 4.78
C SER A 143 -13.95 0.07 4.81
N LEU A 144 -14.62 -1.06 4.59
CA LEU A 144 -16.07 -1.19 4.62
C LEU A 144 -16.44 -2.39 5.48
N VAL A 145 -17.19 -2.16 6.55
CA VAL A 145 -17.49 -3.18 7.57
C VAL A 145 -18.97 -3.15 7.92
N PRO A 146 -19.68 -4.28 7.90
CA PRO A 146 -21.06 -4.34 8.39
C PRO A 146 -21.16 -3.89 9.84
N SER A 147 -22.21 -3.15 10.17
CA SER A 147 -22.50 -2.74 11.53
C SER A 147 -22.82 -3.97 12.40
N ALA A 148 -22.34 -3.97 13.64
CA ALA A 148 -22.69 -4.99 14.62
C ALA A 148 -24.19 -4.99 14.94
N ASP A 149 -24.84 -3.85 14.81
CA ASP A 149 -26.26 -3.66 15.16
C ASP A 149 -27.22 -3.95 13.99
N ASP A 150 -26.76 -3.71 12.75
CA ASP A 150 -27.55 -3.85 11.53
C ASP A 150 -26.65 -4.23 10.33
N PRO A 151 -26.65 -5.48 9.88
CA PRO A 151 -25.81 -5.94 8.76
C PRO A 151 -26.04 -5.22 7.42
N ASP A 152 -27.20 -4.59 7.21
CA ASP A 152 -27.49 -3.80 6.00
C ASP A 152 -26.89 -2.39 6.08
N THR A 153 -26.50 -1.96 7.28
CA THR A 153 -25.75 -0.74 7.53
C THR A 153 -24.25 -1.05 7.52
N LEU A 154 -23.50 -0.25 6.78
CA LEU A 154 -22.05 -0.35 6.65
C LEU A 154 -21.39 0.86 7.30
N TRP A 155 -20.32 0.59 8.04
CA TRP A 155 -19.34 1.59 8.43
C TRP A 155 -18.26 1.67 7.36
N ALA A 156 -18.05 2.86 6.81
CA ALA A 156 -16.91 3.16 5.95
C ALA A 156 -15.90 4.02 6.72
N TYR A 157 -14.66 3.55 6.82
CA TYR A 157 -13.55 4.31 7.39
C TYR A 157 -12.65 4.72 6.24
N VAL A 158 -12.43 6.02 6.06
CA VAL A 158 -11.75 6.58 4.89
C VAL A 158 -10.57 7.41 5.32
N VAL A 159 -9.38 7.07 4.85
CA VAL A 159 -8.19 7.91 5.03
C VAL A 159 -8.41 9.22 4.25
N ASN A 160 -8.30 10.35 4.95
CA ASN A 160 -8.46 11.69 4.40
C ASN A 160 -7.18 12.50 4.59
N HIS A 161 -6.48 12.82 3.51
CA HIS A 161 -5.26 13.62 3.53
C HIS A 161 -5.57 15.12 3.47
N ARG A 162 -5.93 15.72 4.61
CA ARG A 162 -6.25 17.15 4.69
C ARG A 162 -4.99 18.01 4.55
N VAL A 163 -5.18 19.23 4.05
CA VAL A 163 -4.16 20.27 4.14
C VAL A 163 -3.99 20.65 5.63
N PRO A 164 -2.77 20.92 6.11
CA PRO A 164 -2.57 21.41 7.47
C PRO A 164 -3.41 22.65 7.78
N ARG A 165 -4.03 22.65 8.97
CA ARG A 165 -4.80 23.80 9.45
C ARG A 165 -3.95 25.06 9.65
N GLU A 166 -2.67 24.88 9.96
CA GLU A 166 -1.71 25.95 10.18
C GLU A 166 -0.37 25.63 9.51
N GLY A 167 0.25 26.62 8.87
CA GLY A 167 1.54 26.46 8.18
C GLY A 167 1.42 25.76 6.82
N GLY A 168 2.56 25.52 6.17
CA GLY A 168 2.60 24.89 4.85
C GLY A 168 2.71 23.37 4.91
N ALA A 169 2.11 22.68 3.94
CA ALA A 169 2.25 21.23 3.77
C ALA A 169 3.71 20.80 3.57
N ARG A 170 4.55 21.65 2.94
CA ARG A 170 5.98 21.38 2.77
C ARG A 170 6.79 21.43 4.06
N ASP A 171 6.28 22.10 5.09
CA ASP A 171 6.96 22.23 6.39
C ASP A 171 6.46 21.19 7.40
N LYS A 172 5.17 20.84 7.33
CA LYS A 172 4.50 19.98 8.32
C LYS A 172 4.06 18.61 7.80
N GLY A 173 4.06 18.40 6.48
CA GLY A 173 3.38 17.27 5.84
C GLY A 173 1.87 17.47 5.82
N ALA A 174 1.11 16.46 5.41
CA ALA A 174 -0.35 16.49 5.47
C ALA A 174 -0.90 16.31 6.90
N ASP A 175 -2.12 16.81 7.11
CA ASP A 175 -2.92 16.62 8.32
C ASP A 175 -3.91 15.46 8.12
N SER A 176 -3.34 14.27 7.94
CA SER A 176 -4.07 13.05 7.61
C SER A 176 -4.89 12.53 8.79
N VAL A 177 -6.13 12.14 8.51
CA VAL A 177 -7.08 11.61 9.49
C VAL A 177 -7.85 10.41 8.93
N VAL A 178 -8.69 9.79 9.76
CA VAL A 178 -9.67 8.81 9.30
C VAL A 178 -11.07 9.38 9.49
N GLU A 179 -11.82 9.54 8.41
CA GLU A 179 -13.23 9.91 8.43
C GLU A 179 -14.07 8.63 8.58
N VAL A 180 -15.10 8.69 9.42
CA VAL A 180 -16.04 7.58 9.62
C VAL A 180 -17.38 7.99 9.06
N LEU A 181 -17.86 7.20 8.10
CA LEU A 181 -19.13 7.35 7.42
C LEU A 181 -20.03 6.15 7.73
N ARG A 182 -21.33 6.38 7.67
CA ARG A 182 -22.37 5.37 7.77
C ARG A 182 -23.19 5.38 6.48
N LEU A 183 -23.39 4.22 5.88
CA LEU A 183 -24.21 4.08 4.67
C LEU A 183 -25.02 2.78 4.72
N LYS A 184 -26.07 2.68 3.92
CA LYS A 184 -26.79 1.43 3.70
C LYS A 184 -26.33 0.77 2.41
N ALA A 185 -26.23 -0.55 2.40
CA ALA A 185 -25.92 -1.28 1.18
C ALA A 185 -26.95 -0.95 0.08
N GLY A 186 -26.48 -0.61 -1.12
CA GLY A 186 -27.32 -0.21 -2.25
C GLY A 186 -27.90 1.21 -2.20
N SER A 187 -27.61 2.00 -1.15
CA SER A 187 -27.93 3.43 -1.12
C SER A 187 -26.93 4.24 -1.95
N ASP A 188 -27.37 5.39 -2.43
CA ASP A 188 -26.58 6.45 -3.07
C ASP A 188 -26.10 7.53 -2.08
N GLU A 189 -26.27 7.33 -0.77
CA GLU A 189 -25.87 8.28 0.27
C GLU A 189 -24.92 7.64 1.30
N ALA A 190 -23.96 8.44 1.77
CA ALA A 190 -23.11 8.13 2.92
C ALA A 190 -23.13 9.30 3.90
N GLU A 191 -23.57 9.05 5.13
CA GLU A 191 -23.62 10.04 6.20
C GLU A 191 -22.28 10.09 6.91
N TRP A 192 -21.65 11.26 6.97
CA TRP A 192 -20.49 11.48 7.83
C TRP A 192 -20.92 11.44 9.30
N VAL A 193 -20.17 10.70 10.12
CA VAL A 193 -20.47 10.51 11.55
C VAL A 193 -19.42 11.16 12.44
N ARG A 194 -18.13 10.98 12.14
CA ARG A 194 -17.02 11.54 12.94
C ARG A 194 -15.69 11.49 12.21
N THR A 195 -14.71 12.22 12.77
CA THR A 195 -13.29 12.12 12.41
C THR A 195 -12.53 11.47 13.56
N LEU A 196 -11.68 10.48 13.27
CA LEU A 196 -10.68 9.95 14.19
C LEU A 196 -9.34 10.64 13.89
N GLU A 197 -8.81 11.34 14.88
CA GLU A 197 -7.58 12.13 14.77
C GLU A 197 -6.85 12.24 16.12
N ASP A 198 -5.53 12.42 16.08
CA ASP A 198 -4.71 12.62 17.29
C ASP A 198 -3.65 13.73 17.14
N GLY A 199 -3.78 14.56 16.10
CA GLY A 199 -2.84 15.63 15.76
C GLY A 199 -1.52 15.14 15.18
N GLY A 200 -1.44 13.92 14.65
CA GLY A 200 -0.22 13.39 14.04
C GLY A 200 0.73 12.71 15.01
N LYS A 201 0.29 12.40 16.23
CA LYS A 201 1.14 11.81 17.28
C LYS A 201 1.41 10.34 16.99
N VAL A 202 0.35 9.60 16.67
CA VAL A 202 0.35 8.20 16.25
C VAL A 202 -0.31 8.07 14.89
N LEU A 203 -1.44 8.73 14.61
CA LEU A 203 -2.03 8.74 13.26
C LEU A 203 -1.34 9.82 12.39
N SER A 204 -0.31 9.45 11.63
CA SER A 204 0.63 10.43 11.04
C SER A 204 0.72 10.37 9.52
N THR A 205 0.99 9.19 8.96
CA THR A 205 1.06 8.94 7.52
C THR A 205 0.21 7.72 7.15
N PRO A 206 -1.10 7.72 7.47
CA PRO A 206 -1.98 6.60 7.17
C PRO A 206 -1.99 6.33 5.67
N ASN A 207 -1.93 5.06 5.29
CA ASN A 207 -2.06 4.61 3.91
C ASN A 207 -3.41 3.91 3.72
N ASP A 208 -3.67 2.87 4.50
CA ASP A 208 -4.91 2.09 4.48
C ASP A 208 -5.42 1.80 5.91
N VAL A 209 -6.69 1.36 6.01
CA VAL A 209 -7.40 1.17 7.28
C VAL A 209 -8.17 -0.14 7.35
N LEU A 210 -8.40 -0.63 8.56
CA LEU A 210 -9.26 -1.77 8.87
C LEU A 210 -10.17 -1.40 10.05
N GLY A 211 -11.40 -1.03 9.72
CA GLY A 211 -12.41 -0.56 10.67
C GLY A 211 -13.02 -1.65 11.56
N GLY A 212 -13.62 -1.20 12.66
CA GLY A 212 -14.48 -2.02 13.51
C GLY A 212 -15.97 -1.96 13.14
N PRO A 213 -16.78 -2.91 13.62
CA PRO A 213 -18.22 -2.97 13.29
C PRO A 213 -19.08 -1.97 14.10
N THR A 214 -18.48 -1.15 14.97
CA THR A 214 -19.19 -0.20 15.83
C THR A 214 -19.11 1.26 15.36
N GLY A 215 -18.27 1.57 14.38
CA GLY A 215 -17.98 2.96 13.99
C GLY A 215 -17.03 3.69 14.95
N GLU A 216 -16.41 3.00 15.92
CA GLU A 216 -15.69 3.65 17.02
C GLU A 216 -14.19 3.39 17.07
N TRP A 217 -13.70 2.43 16.29
CA TRP A 217 -12.29 2.07 16.29
C TRP A 217 -11.81 1.60 14.92
N VAL A 218 -10.51 1.76 14.67
CA VAL A 218 -9.87 1.45 13.40
C VAL A 218 -8.40 1.07 13.60
N TYR A 219 -7.96 0.01 12.94
CA TYR A 219 -6.53 -0.19 12.69
C TYR A 219 -6.11 0.56 11.44
N PHE A 220 -4.87 1.01 11.39
CA PHE A 220 -4.35 1.73 10.23
C PHE A 220 -2.87 1.42 10.01
N THR A 221 -2.44 1.56 8.77
CA THR A 221 -1.03 1.46 8.39
C THR A 221 -0.41 2.84 8.30
N ASN A 222 0.63 3.12 9.08
CA ASN A 222 1.47 4.28 8.81
C ASN A 222 2.66 3.86 7.96
N GLU A 223 2.66 4.23 6.69
CA GLU A 223 3.74 3.85 5.75
C GLU A 223 5.12 4.32 6.24
N TYR A 224 5.18 5.48 6.89
CA TYR A 224 6.40 6.08 7.43
C TYR A 224 6.23 6.49 8.90
N ARG A 225 7.35 6.51 9.64
CA ARG A 225 7.35 7.13 10.98
C ARG A 225 7.35 8.65 10.93
N ALA A 226 7.94 9.22 9.89
CA ALA A 226 8.10 10.67 9.70
C ALA A 226 7.33 11.13 8.46
N LYS A 227 6.63 12.26 8.58
CA LYS A 227 5.89 12.87 7.47
C LYS A 227 6.81 13.39 6.36
N LEU A 228 8.02 13.85 6.71
CA LEU A 228 8.95 14.54 5.81
C LEU A 228 10.41 14.17 6.10
N GLY A 229 11.29 14.57 5.18
CA GLY A 229 12.74 14.64 5.42
C GLY A 229 13.52 13.33 5.23
N LEU A 230 14.80 13.36 5.60
CA LEU A 230 15.77 12.30 5.27
C LEU A 230 15.44 10.93 5.89
N ALA A 231 14.82 10.90 7.07
CA ALA A 231 14.39 9.64 7.70
C ALA A 231 13.37 8.91 6.83
N ARG A 232 12.44 9.66 6.23
CA ARG A 232 11.44 9.16 5.29
C ARG A 232 12.08 8.65 4.00
N THR A 233 13.00 9.43 3.43
CA THR A 233 13.77 9.02 2.24
C THR A 233 14.57 7.74 2.50
N GLY A 234 15.20 7.64 3.67
CA GLY A 234 15.94 6.44 4.08
C GLY A 234 15.05 5.20 4.17
N ALA A 235 13.87 5.32 4.80
CA ALA A 235 12.89 4.24 4.88
C ALA A 235 12.52 3.70 3.49
N ARG A 236 12.21 4.60 2.56
CA ARG A 236 11.85 4.26 1.17
C ARG A 236 12.97 3.52 0.43
N LEU A 237 14.22 3.80 0.75
CA LEU A 237 15.40 3.10 0.20
C LEU A 237 15.73 1.79 0.93
N GLY A 238 14.88 1.34 1.84
CA GLY A 238 15.09 0.12 2.62
C GLY A 238 16.20 0.23 3.66
N LEU A 239 16.59 1.45 4.05
CA LEU A 239 17.49 1.64 5.19
C LEU A 239 16.72 1.40 6.50
N PRO A 240 17.38 0.89 7.56
CA PRO A 240 16.75 0.60 8.86
C PRO A 240 16.47 1.87 9.68
N VAL A 241 15.92 2.91 9.04
CA VAL A 241 15.56 4.19 9.62
C VAL A 241 14.17 4.58 9.14
N GLY A 242 13.34 5.12 10.03
CA GLY A 242 12.03 5.66 9.65
C GLY A 242 10.98 4.64 9.20
N ALA A 243 11.19 3.34 9.46
CA ALA A 243 10.20 2.29 9.19
C ALA A 243 8.85 2.64 9.82
N GLY A 244 7.78 2.31 9.09
CA GLY A 244 6.41 2.51 9.49
C GLY A 244 5.97 1.57 10.62
N TYR A 245 4.68 1.59 10.91
CA TYR A 245 4.06 0.78 11.96
C TYR A 245 2.55 0.64 11.73
N LEU A 246 1.96 -0.34 12.41
CA LEU A 246 0.50 -0.45 12.53
C LEU A 246 0.03 0.35 13.73
N GLY A 247 -0.98 1.18 13.54
CA GLY A 247 -1.64 1.92 14.59
C GLY A 247 -3.05 1.43 14.82
N PHE A 248 -3.60 1.84 15.96
CA PHE A 248 -4.98 1.63 16.35
C PHE A 248 -5.53 2.93 16.94
N CYS A 249 -6.67 3.40 16.46
CA CYS A 249 -7.37 4.55 17.00
C CYS A 249 -8.75 4.14 17.50
N THR A 250 -9.18 4.80 18.57
CA THR A 250 -10.56 4.87 19.00
C THR A 250 -11.02 6.33 19.01
N THR A 251 -12.24 6.58 19.45
CA THR A 251 -12.73 7.93 19.75
C THR A 251 -11.96 8.65 20.88
N SER A 252 -11.21 7.92 21.71
CA SER A 252 -10.47 8.49 22.84
C SER A 252 -8.99 8.75 22.56
N GLY A 253 -8.45 8.24 21.45
CA GLY A 253 -7.07 8.46 21.05
C GLY A 253 -6.48 7.29 20.26
N CYS A 254 -5.19 7.37 19.96
CA CYS A 254 -4.50 6.41 19.13
C CYS A 254 -3.25 5.84 19.83
N GLN A 255 -2.89 4.60 19.48
CA GLN A 255 -1.72 3.89 19.98
C GLN A 255 -1.08 3.04 18.89
N VAL A 256 0.17 2.62 19.10
CA VAL A 256 0.85 1.67 18.20
C VAL A 256 0.32 0.27 18.47
N ALA A 257 -0.21 -0.38 17.43
CA ALA A 257 -0.71 -1.76 17.49
C ALA A 257 0.38 -2.80 17.20
N ALA A 258 1.29 -2.49 16.27
CA ALA A 258 2.51 -3.26 16.02
C ALA A 258 3.63 -2.35 15.49
N PRO A 259 4.83 -2.35 16.09
CA PRO A 259 5.94 -1.51 15.66
C PRO A 259 6.69 -2.09 14.45
N ASP A 260 7.47 -1.23 13.79
CA ASP A 260 8.55 -1.59 12.86
C ASP A 260 8.16 -2.50 11.69
N VAL A 261 7.10 -2.09 10.99
CA VAL A 261 6.70 -2.68 9.72
C VAL A 261 7.34 -1.85 8.59
N PRO A 262 8.13 -2.44 7.67
CA PRO A 262 8.76 -1.64 6.60
C PRO A 262 7.76 -1.26 5.50
N GLY A 263 7.31 -0.01 5.51
CA GLY A 263 6.38 0.52 4.51
C GLY A 263 5.03 -0.19 4.52
N PRO A 264 4.31 -0.27 5.67
CA PRO A 264 3.01 -0.90 5.69
C PRO A 264 2.05 -0.11 4.80
N ASN A 265 1.33 -0.82 3.96
CA ASN A 265 0.48 -0.22 2.94
C ASN A 265 -0.96 -0.74 3.12
N GLY A 266 -1.45 -1.64 2.27
CA GLY A 266 -2.73 -2.31 2.45
C GLY A 266 -2.87 -3.08 3.75
N ILE A 267 -4.10 -3.09 4.29
CA ILE A 267 -4.51 -3.91 5.43
C ILE A 267 -5.87 -4.57 5.17
N ALA A 268 -6.02 -5.84 5.56
CA ALA A 268 -7.31 -6.55 5.46
C ALA A 268 -7.46 -7.59 6.57
N ARG A 269 -8.72 -7.97 6.87
CA ARG A 269 -9.02 -9.05 7.82
C ARG A 269 -9.34 -10.35 7.08
N GLY A 270 -8.57 -11.38 7.38
CA GLY A 270 -8.76 -12.75 6.91
C GLY A 270 -10.02 -13.40 7.47
N LYS A 271 -10.54 -14.40 6.77
CA LYS A 271 -11.63 -15.27 7.26
C LYS A 271 -11.22 -16.09 8.49
N ASP A 272 -9.92 -16.30 8.67
CA ASP A 272 -9.30 -16.92 9.83
C ASP A 272 -9.09 -15.94 11.01
N GLY A 273 -9.58 -14.70 10.89
CA GLY A 273 -9.45 -13.64 11.89
C GLY A 273 -8.09 -12.95 11.90
N LYS A 274 -7.12 -13.39 11.08
CA LYS A 274 -5.81 -12.73 10.99
C LYS A 274 -5.92 -11.38 10.33
N VAL A 275 -5.05 -10.45 10.72
CA VAL A 275 -4.86 -9.18 10.03
C VAL A 275 -3.70 -9.34 9.05
N TRP A 276 -3.98 -9.15 7.77
CA TRP A 276 -3.01 -9.21 6.69
C TRP A 276 -2.56 -7.80 6.33
N VAL A 277 -1.25 -7.61 6.21
CA VAL A 277 -0.64 -6.32 5.89
C VAL A 277 0.47 -6.51 4.86
N SER A 278 0.48 -5.70 3.81
CA SER A 278 1.63 -5.58 2.91
C SER A 278 2.75 -4.75 3.52
N ALA A 279 4.00 -5.18 3.37
CA ALA A 279 5.19 -4.50 3.87
C ALA A 279 6.07 -4.03 2.69
N SER A 280 5.55 -3.07 1.94
CA SER A 280 5.98 -2.66 0.58
C SER A 280 7.49 -2.51 0.39
N PHE A 281 8.20 -2.04 1.42
CA PHE A 281 9.64 -1.78 1.29
C PHE A 281 10.50 -3.04 1.35
N ILE A 282 9.92 -4.18 1.70
CA ILE A 282 10.63 -5.46 1.80
C ILE A 282 10.11 -6.57 0.88
N GLY A 283 8.93 -6.44 0.29
CA GLY A 283 8.39 -7.45 -0.61
C GLY A 283 7.68 -8.60 0.11
N GLU A 284 7.03 -8.31 1.24
CA GLU A 284 6.43 -9.30 2.13
C GLU A 284 4.98 -8.99 2.45
N VAL A 285 4.15 -10.03 2.53
CA VAL A 285 2.81 -9.94 3.13
C VAL A 285 2.88 -10.60 4.49
N ARG A 286 2.51 -9.87 5.54
CA ARG A 286 2.60 -10.31 6.93
C ARG A 286 1.23 -10.59 7.51
N ALA A 287 1.12 -11.67 8.27
CA ALA A 287 -0.07 -12.04 9.01
C ALA A 287 0.12 -11.71 10.50
N TYR A 288 -0.90 -11.13 11.11
CA TYR A 288 -0.92 -10.79 12.52
C TYR A 288 -2.13 -11.44 13.20
N GLU A 289 -1.95 -11.85 14.45
CA GLU A 289 -3.02 -12.19 15.36
C GLU A 289 -3.32 -11.00 16.27
N GLU A 290 -4.61 -10.75 16.48
CA GLU A 290 -5.09 -9.80 17.48
C GLU A 290 -5.04 -10.50 18.85
N GLU A 291 -4.07 -10.14 19.68
CA GLU A 291 -3.95 -10.71 21.02
C GLU A 291 -4.96 -10.08 21.97
N GLU A 292 -5.26 -8.81 21.75
CA GLU A 292 -6.39 -8.05 22.28
C GLU A 292 -6.68 -6.89 21.32
N LEU A 293 -7.88 -6.31 21.38
CA LEU A 293 -8.24 -5.19 20.53
C LEU A 293 -7.23 -4.03 20.69
N GLY A 294 -6.63 -3.62 19.58
CA GLY A 294 -5.59 -2.60 19.52
C GLY A 294 -4.15 -3.11 19.69
N ARG A 295 -3.93 -4.44 19.78
CA ARG A 295 -2.59 -5.05 19.89
C ARG A 295 -2.43 -6.24 18.95
N LEU A 296 -1.50 -6.11 18.01
CA LEU A 296 -1.26 -7.09 16.95
C LEU A 296 0.11 -7.74 17.13
N ARG A 297 0.17 -9.07 17.05
CA ARG A 297 1.42 -9.85 17.05
C ARG A 297 1.60 -10.53 15.70
N GLU A 298 2.74 -10.31 15.06
CA GLU A 298 3.09 -11.00 13.82
C GLU A 298 3.20 -12.51 14.06
N VAL A 299 2.58 -13.31 13.20
CA VAL A 299 2.55 -14.78 13.30
C VAL A 299 3.02 -15.50 12.07
N ASP A 300 3.04 -14.83 10.92
CA ASP A 300 3.51 -15.40 9.66
C ASP A 300 3.93 -14.29 8.68
N ARG A 301 4.72 -14.63 7.67
CA ARG A 301 5.10 -13.76 6.56
C ARG A 301 5.34 -14.54 5.28
N VAL A 302 4.92 -13.98 4.16
CA VAL A 302 5.04 -14.56 2.83
C VAL A 302 5.83 -13.62 1.95
N LEU A 303 6.94 -14.11 1.40
CA LEU A 303 7.78 -13.34 0.49
C LEU A 303 7.18 -13.36 -0.93
N LEU A 304 6.87 -12.18 -1.47
CA LEU A 304 6.50 -11.99 -2.88
C LEU A 304 7.68 -11.51 -3.73
N ASP A 305 8.73 -11.02 -3.07
CA ASP A 305 9.98 -10.55 -3.66
C ASP A 305 9.77 -9.43 -4.69
N ARG A 306 8.84 -8.51 -4.43
CA ARG A 306 8.57 -7.32 -5.25
C ARG A 306 7.72 -6.35 -4.46
N TYR A 307 7.73 -5.08 -4.83
CA TYR A 307 6.87 -4.08 -4.19
C TYR A 307 5.39 -4.48 -4.32
N GLU A 308 4.71 -4.40 -3.20
CA GLU A 308 3.30 -4.68 -2.98
C GLU A 308 2.58 -3.41 -2.52
N ASP A 309 1.27 -3.39 -2.73
CA ASP A 309 0.41 -2.25 -2.41
C ASP A 309 -0.79 -2.76 -1.59
N ASN A 310 -2.04 -2.55 -2.02
CA ASN A 310 -3.19 -3.02 -1.26
C ASN A 310 -3.34 -4.56 -1.24
N VAL A 311 -3.83 -5.03 -0.09
CA VAL A 311 -4.27 -6.41 0.13
C VAL A 311 -5.80 -6.48 0.25
N SER A 312 -6.38 -7.58 -0.20
CA SER A 312 -7.80 -7.93 -0.05
C SER A 312 -7.95 -9.42 0.28
N VAL A 313 -9.12 -9.81 0.75
CA VAL A 313 -9.41 -11.21 1.12
C VAL A 313 -10.71 -11.64 0.46
N ASP A 314 -10.67 -12.73 -0.29
CA ASP A 314 -11.84 -13.24 -0.98
C ASP A 314 -12.74 -14.12 -0.09
N GLU A 315 -13.84 -14.63 -0.67
CA GLU A 315 -14.78 -15.52 0.04
C GLU A 315 -14.20 -16.89 0.40
N ASN A 316 -13.14 -17.33 -0.28
CA ASN A 316 -12.42 -18.57 0.06
C ASN A 316 -11.44 -18.36 1.23
N GLY A 317 -11.18 -17.12 1.60
CA GLY A 317 -10.18 -16.74 2.62
C GLY A 317 -8.77 -16.62 2.06
N ASP A 318 -8.61 -16.60 0.73
CA ASP A 318 -7.33 -16.32 0.11
C ASP A 318 -7.08 -14.82 0.06
N VAL A 319 -5.82 -14.43 0.22
CA VAL A 319 -5.41 -13.02 0.22
C VAL A 319 -4.92 -12.66 -1.17
N PHE A 320 -5.44 -11.57 -1.74
CA PHE A 320 -5.00 -11.04 -3.03
C PHE A 320 -4.22 -9.76 -2.82
N VAL A 321 -3.11 -9.63 -3.53
CA VAL A 321 -2.15 -8.54 -3.33
C VAL A 321 -1.77 -7.91 -4.65
N ALA A 322 -2.05 -6.63 -4.80
CA ALA A 322 -1.56 -5.83 -5.91
C ALA A 322 -0.06 -5.59 -5.76
N THR A 323 0.68 -5.72 -6.86
CA THR A 323 2.15 -5.66 -6.85
C THR A 323 2.70 -4.97 -8.08
N PHE A 324 3.83 -4.31 -7.92
CA PHE A 324 4.62 -3.67 -8.97
C PHE A 324 5.82 -4.54 -9.32
N PRO A 325 5.84 -5.22 -10.48
CA PRO A 325 7.02 -5.92 -10.96
C PRO A 325 8.24 -5.01 -11.10
N ARG A 326 8.00 -3.73 -11.44
CA ARG A 326 9.03 -2.69 -11.61
C ARG A 326 8.58 -1.39 -10.93
N ALA A 327 8.89 -1.26 -9.64
CA ALA A 327 8.59 -0.04 -8.88
C ALA A 327 9.21 1.23 -9.49
N THR A 328 10.32 1.10 -10.22
CA THR A 328 10.92 2.22 -10.96
C THR A 328 10.03 2.74 -12.09
N ASP A 329 9.30 1.84 -12.77
CA ASP A 329 8.42 2.20 -13.87
C ASP A 329 7.16 2.86 -13.32
N PHE A 330 6.60 2.34 -12.22
CA PHE A 330 5.54 3.01 -11.48
C PHE A 330 5.94 4.42 -11.07
N LYS A 331 7.12 4.57 -10.47
CA LYS A 331 7.62 5.89 -10.09
C LYS A 331 7.81 6.82 -11.28
N HIS A 332 8.38 6.33 -12.39
CA HIS A 332 8.53 7.13 -13.60
C HIS A 332 7.17 7.56 -14.18
N MET A 333 6.19 6.65 -14.20
CA MET A 333 4.84 6.94 -14.63
C MET A 333 4.18 8.01 -13.76
N TYR A 334 4.33 7.90 -12.44
CA TYR A 334 3.82 8.87 -11.49
C TYR A 334 4.46 10.26 -11.67
N GLU A 335 5.79 10.35 -11.68
CA GLU A 335 6.53 11.63 -11.80
C GLU A 335 6.36 12.29 -13.18
N SER A 336 6.02 11.52 -14.21
CA SER A 336 5.71 12.05 -15.54
C SER A 336 4.24 12.44 -15.71
N GLY A 337 3.46 12.44 -14.62
CA GLY A 337 2.05 12.82 -14.63
C GLY A 337 1.16 11.81 -15.35
N GLY A 338 1.42 10.51 -15.12
CA GLY A 338 0.67 9.41 -15.73
C GLY A 338 1.09 9.08 -17.17
N ARG A 339 2.27 9.54 -17.63
CA ARG A 339 2.81 9.17 -18.94
C ARG A 339 3.68 7.91 -18.83
N GLY A 340 3.70 7.11 -19.89
CA GLY A 340 4.40 5.82 -19.87
C GLY A 340 3.56 4.71 -19.26
N LEU A 341 4.16 3.52 -19.13
CA LEU A 341 3.51 2.30 -18.66
C LEU A 341 4.21 1.80 -17.41
N SER A 342 3.44 1.28 -16.47
CA SER A 342 3.93 0.51 -15.34
C SER A 342 3.32 -0.88 -15.40
N PRO A 343 4.11 -1.94 -15.56
CA PRO A 343 3.58 -3.30 -15.49
C PRO A 343 2.95 -3.54 -14.12
N SER A 344 2.01 -4.47 -14.08
CA SER A 344 1.22 -4.77 -12.89
C SER A 344 1.07 -6.27 -12.72
N THR A 345 1.14 -6.74 -11.47
CA THR A 345 0.83 -8.13 -11.14
C THR A 345 -0.09 -8.22 -9.93
N VAL A 346 -0.84 -9.32 -9.84
CA VAL A 346 -1.58 -9.70 -8.63
C VAL A 346 -1.07 -11.05 -8.17
N HIS A 347 -0.82 -11.17 -6.86
CA HIS A 347 -0.49 -12.44 -6.23
C HIS A 347 -1.65 -12.92 -5.38
N ARG A 348 -1.87 -14.24 -5.39
CA ARG A 348 -2.76 -14.92 -4.45
C ARG A 348 -1.90 -15.61 -3.40
N VAL A 349 -2.17 -15.30 -2.14
CA VAL A 349 -1.58 -15.95 -0.97
C VAL A 349 -2.64 -16.87 -0.34
N PHE A 350 -2.29 -18.13 -0.17
CA PHE A 350 -3.22 -19.19 0.24
C PHE A 350 -2.55 -20.15 1.23
N LEU A 351 -3.36 -20.87 2.00
CA LEU A 351 -2.87 -21.81 3.01
C LEU A 351 -2.13 -22.99 2.35
N ASN A 352 -0.86 -23.19 2.70
CA ASN A 352 -0.08 -24.33 2.24
C ASN A 352 -0.24 -25.50 3.22
N ARG A 353 -1.13 -26.44 2.89
CA ARG A 353 -1.46 -27.59 3.75
C ARG A 353 -0.25 -28.45 4.11
N THR A 354 0.74 -28.54 3.23
CA THR A 354 1.98 -29.29 3.50
C THR A 354 2.84 -28.54 4.52
N ALA A 355 3.01 -27.23 4.35
CA ALA A 355 3.81 -26.40 5.25
C ALA A 355 3.23 -26.31 6.66
N VAL A 356 1.89 -26.35 6.80
CA VAL A 356 1.22 -26.35 8.11
C VAL A 356 1.66 -27.52 9.00
N GLN A 357 2.02 -28.66 8.39
CA GLN A 357 2.44 -29.87 9.11
C GLN A 357 3.96 -29.97 9.27
N ASP A 358 4.71 -29.02 8.72
CA ASP A 358 6.17 -29.00 8.75
C ASP A 358 6.66 -27.98 9.81
N PRO A 359 7.23 -28.44 10.94
CA PRO A 359 7.79 -27.54 11.96
C PRO A 359 8.96 -26.68 11.45
N GLY A 360 9.60 -27.05 10.34
CA GLY A 360 10.68 -26.31 9.71
C GLY A 360 10.22 -25.29 8.66
N ALA A 361 8.92 -25.24 8.35
CA ALA A 361 8.40 -24.31 7.36
C ALA A 361 8.57 -22.85 7.82
N LYS A 362 9.12 -22.01 6.94
CA LYS A 362 9.28 -20.57 7.20
C LYS A 362 7.95 -19.82 7.22
N SER A 363 6.94 -20.36 6.56
CA SER A 363 5.59 -19.82 6.47
C SER A 363 4.59 -20.96 6.28
N LYS A 364 3.40 -20.83 6.85
CA LYS A 364 2.28 -21.75 6.62
C LYS A 364 1.52 -21.47 5.32
N TYR A 365 1.87 -20.38 4.62
CA TYR A 365 1.20 -19.93 3.42
C TYR A 365 2.15 -19.99 2.23
N ALA A 366 1.57 -20.11 1.04
CA ALA A 366 2.27 -20.01 -0.23
C ALA A 366 1.69 -18.84 -1.05
N ALA A 367 2.46 -18.36 -2.02
CA ALA A 367 2.02 -17.34 -2.96
C ALA A 367 2.15 -17.85 -4.40
N GLU A 368 1.20 -17.48 -5.25
CA GLU A 368 1.26 -17.70 -6.69
C GLU A 368 0.91 -16.42 -7.46
N LEU A 369 1.43 -16.29 -8.67
CA LEU A 369 1.04 -15.23 -9.59
C LEU A 369 -0.38 -15.52 -10.11
N PHE A 370 -1.31 -14.60 -9.92
CA PHE A 370 -2.71 -14.76 -10.32
C PHE A 370 -3.09 -13.92 -11.54
N PHE A 371 -2.47 -12.76 -11.72
CA PHE A 371 -2.68 -11.87 -12.86
C PHE A 371 -1.39 -11.12 -13.19
N ALA A 372 -1.15 -10.86 -14.48
CA ALA A 372 -0.06 -10.03 -14.95
C ALA A 372 -0.45 -9.23 -16.20
N ASP A 373 -0.02 -7.98 -16.27
CA ASP A 373 -0.17 -7.10 -17.42
C ASP A 373 1.09 -6.27 -17.64
N ASP A 374 1.43 -5.98 -18.90
CA ASP A 374 2.60 -5.17 -19.27
C ASP A 374 2.37 -3.66 -19.07
N GLY A 375 1.18 -3.28 -18.61
CA GLY A 375 0.75 -1.92 -18.36
C GLY A 375 -0.20 -1.38 -19.43
N ARG A 376 -0.43 -2.09 -20.54
CA ARG A 376 -1.31 -1.62 -21.62
C ARG A 376 -2.79 -1.66 -21.25
N GLU A 377 -3.20 -2.64 -20.45
CA GLU A 377 -4.59 -2.76 -19.97
C GLU A 377 -4.70 -2.32 -18.51
N ALA A 378 -3.72 -2.71 -17.68
CA ALA A 378 -3.68 -2.46 -16.25
C ALA A 378 -2.32 -1.84 -15.86
N SER A 379 -2.23 -0.52 -15.88
CA SER A 379 -1.00 0.21 -15.55
C SER A 379 -0.96 0.64 -14.08
N GLY A 380 0.09 0.25 -13.36
CA GLY A 380 0.30 0.65 -11.95
C GLY A 380 -0.85 0.30 -11.03
N VAL A 381 -1.30 -0.96 -11.07
CA VAL A 381 -2.35 -1.49 -10.20
C VAL A 381 -1.90 -1.41 -8.75
N THR A 382 -2.71 -0.74 -7.92
CA THR A 382 -2.50 -0.56 -6.47
C THR A 382 -3.51 -1.35 -5.65
N THR A 383 -4.60 -1.84 -6.26
CA THR A 383 -5.63 -2.58 -5.55
C THR A 383 -6.28 -3.64 -6.43
N VAL A 384 -6.77 -4.69 -5.78
CA VAL A 384 -7.42 -5.82 -6.43
C VAL A 384 -8.51 -6.39 -5.53
N GLU A 385 -9.61 -6.82 -6.14
CA GLU A 385 -10.67 -7.60 -5.49
C GLU A 385 -11.01 -8.81 -6.35
N HIS A 386 -11.11 -9.97 -5.72
CA HIS A 386 -11.42 -11.23 -6.38
C HIS A 386 -12.83 -11.69 -5.97
N TRP A 387 -13.67 -11.92 -6.97
CA TRP A 387 -15.00 -12.48 -6.79
C TRP A 387 -15.07 -13.88 -7.45
N PRO A 388 -14.82 -14.95 -6.70
CA PRO A 388 -14.84 -16.32 -7.21
C PRO A 388 -16.19 -16.72 -7.81
N GLY A 389 -17.31 -16.41 -7.14
CA GLY A 389 -18.65 -16.73 -7.63
C GLY A 389 -18.98 -16.15 -9.00
N GLY A 390 -18.46 -14.96 -9.30
CA GLY A 390 -18.57 -14.32 -10.62
C GLY A 390 -17.39 -14.57 -11.56
N ARG A 391 -16.40 -15.38 -11.14
CA ARG A 391 -15.13 -15.62 -11.86
C ARG A 391 -14.50 -14.31 -12.36
N THR A 392 -14.52 -13.31 -11.49
CA THR A 392 -14.20 -11.92 -11.84
C THR A 392 -13.07 -11.40 -10.96
N LEU A 393 -12.14 -10.68 -11.58
CA LEU A 393 -11.09 -9.91 -10.93
C LEU A 393 -11.31 -8.42 -11.23
N PHE A 394 -11.41 -7.61 -10.19
CA PHE A 394 -11.45 -6.16 -10.29
C PHE A 394 -10.06 -5.63 -9.98
N VAL A 395 -9.46 -4.83 -10.85
CA VAL A 395 -8.15 -4.19 -10.59
C VAL A 395 -8.21 -2.70 -10.87
N HIS A 396 -7.58 -1.91 -10.01
CA HIS A 396 -7.49 -0.45 -10.11
C HIS A 396 -6.14 0.06 -9.62
N GLY A 397 -5.85 1.34 -9.86
CA GLY A 397 -4.62 2.00 -9.44
C GLY A 397 -4.82 3.44 -8.96
N LEU A 398 -3.91 3.90 -8.09
CA LEU A 398 -3.76 5.29 -7.60
C LEU A 398 -3.86 6.34 -8.72
N ILE A 399 -3.30 6.04 -9.90
CA ILE A 399 -3.35 6.91 -11.08
C ILE A 399 -3.87 6.18 -12.32
N ALA A 400 -4.68 5.13 -12.13
CA ALA A 400 -5.36 4.45 -13.22
C ALA A 400 -6.51 5.31 -13.78
N LYS A 401 -6.78 5.19 -15.08
CA LYS A 401 -7.81 5.97 -15.79
C LYS A 401 -9.20 5.35 -15.76
N HIS A 402 -9.26 4.06 -15.49
CA HIS A 402 -10.46 3.24 -15.56
C HIS A 402 -10.33 2.07 -14.60
N LEU A 403 -11.47 1.55 -14.14
CA LEU A 403 -11.55 0.24 -13.51
C LEU A 403 -11.41 -0.83 -14.59
N LEU A 404 -10.56 -1.83 -14.35
CA LEU A 404 -10.46 -3.00 -15.22
C LEU A 404 -11.14 -4.20 -14.56
N VAL A 405 -12.06 -4.82 -15.29
CA VAL A 405 -12.84 -5.97 -14.86
C VAL A 405 -12.51 -7.16 -15.75
N CYS A 406 -11.83 -8.16 -15.21
CA CYS A 406 -11.35 -9.33 -15.95
C CYS A 406 -12.12 -10.60 -15.56
N THR A 407 -12.41 -11.45 -16.54
CA THR A 407 -13.13 -12.73 -16.34
C THR A 407 -12.27 -13.91 -16.79
N PHE A 408 -12.17 -14.96 -15.99
CA PHE A 408 -11.28 -16.10 -16.25
C PHE A 408 -12.02 -17.43 -16.16
#